data_AF-A0A5N7C1H5-F1
#
_entry.id   AF-A0A5N7C1H5-F1
#
_cell.length_a   1.000
_cell.length_b   1.000
_cell.length_c   1.000
_cell.angle_alpha   90.00
_cell.angle_beta   90.00
_cell.angle_gamma   90.00
#
_symmetry.space_group_name_H-M   'P 1'
#
loop_
_entity.id
_entity.type
_entity.pdbx_description
1 polymer ?
#
loop_
_entity_poly.entity_id
_entity_poly.type
_entity_poly.pdbx_seq_one_letter_code
_entity_poly.pdbx_strand_id
1 'polypeptide(L)'
;MTIALQEMPGFLSLPPEIILWVYCSLDSIADAYFLSQTCKQAYHVFSRLQSQPKIFESIINNAIQGAAPTQSWLEAQFGPGSLWRPKEADLPVDLTDKAAREFLLNVGFPSIKLPRMGFESTHLREFAPGGCSFYGYTGEELYGIHDPEDEVPALSFCFGEINSQLVMLENENGRVFFYNPDSYDYLGRDRGPVARRLDSLAVLLGMVVAVTKDLREAPSDISLEELERRVEILKRPLDVLREKMRRHDLYADEDAEFWNDIFSDLLDDWDLRD
;
A
#
# COMPACT_ATOMS: atom_id res chain seq x y z
N MET A 1 -13.51 -36.66 -48.62
CA MET A 1 -13.06 -35.28 -48.43
C MET A 1 -13.03 -35.05 -46.94
N THR A 2 -11.89 -35.33 -46.31
CA THR A 2 -11.72 -35.29 -44.86
C THR A 2 -11.23 -33.90 -44.51
N ILE A 3 -12.05 -33.12 -43.83
CA ILE A 3 -11.66 -31.81 -43.31
C ILE A 3 -10.65 -32.10 -42.20
N ALA A 4 -9.38 -31.77 -42.43
CA ALA A 4 -8.38 -31.77 -41.38
C ALA A 4 -8.81 -30.72 -40.35
N LEU A 5 -9.14 -31.16 -39.14
CA LEU A 5 -9.26 -30.29 -37.97
C LEU A 5 -7.88 -29.66 -37.80
N GLN A 6 -7.77 -28.39 -38.15
CA GLN A 6 -6.58 -27.59 -37.90
C GLN A 6 -6.47 -27.46 -36.39
N GLU A 7 -5.54 -28.21 -35.78
CA GLU A 7 -5.20 -28.05 -34.37
C GLU A 7 -4.83 -26.59 -34.16
N MET A 8 -5.58 -25.89 -33.32
CA MET A 8 -5.17 -24.57 -32.86
C MET A 8 -3.78 -24.72 -32.23
N PRO A 9 -2.80 -23.89 -32.60
CA PRO A 9 -1.50 -23.93 -31.97
C PRO A 9 -1.68 -23.79 -30.46
N GLY A 10 -1.37 -24.86 -29.73
CA GLY A 10 -1.40 -24.85 -28.26
C GLY A 10 -0.39 -23.84 -27.73
N PHE A 11 -0.55 -23.44 -26.48
CA PHE A 11 0.31 -22.42 -25.82
C PHE A 11 1.82 -22.68 -26.00
N LEU A 12 2.24 -23.95 -26.07
CA LEU A 12 3.63 -24.39 -26.30
C LEU A 12 4.20 -24.12 -27.71
N SER A 13 3.36 -23.69 -28.65
CA SER A 13 3.73 -23.40 -30.04
C SER A 13 3.67 -21.90 -30.37
N LEU A 14 3.31 -21.06 -29.40
CA LEU A 14 3.25 -19.62 -29.58
C LEU A 14 4.67 -19.03 -29.68
N PRO A 15 4.89 -18.03 -30.55
CA PRO A 15 6.15 -17.28 -30.57
C PRO A 15 6.43 -16.58 -29.23
N PRO A 16 7.70 -16.37 -28.83
CA PRO A 16 8.06 -15.64 -27.61
C PRO A 16 7.42 -14.26 -27.49
N GLU A 17 7.19 -13.58 -28.61
CA GLU A 17 6.54 -12.27 -28.68
C GLU A 17 5.07 -12.33 -28.24
N ILE A 18 4.37 -13.41 -28.61
CA ILE A 18 2.98 -13.62 -28.19
C ILE A 18 2.91 -13.98 -26.71
N ILE A 19 3.85 -14.80 -26.22
CA ILE A 19 3.94 -15.12 -24.79
C ILE A 19 4.23 -13.86 -23.96
N LEU A 20 5.13 -12.99 -24.44
CA LEU A 20 5.36 -11.69 -23.80
C LEU A 20 4.09 -10.84 -23.77
N TRP A 21 3.32 -10.81 -24.87
CA TRP A 21 2.06 -10.08 -24.92
C TRP A 21 1.04 -10.63 -23.93
N VAL A 22 0.95 -11.97 -23.78
CA VAL A 22 0.13 -12.60 -22.74
C VAL A 22 0.56 -12.12 -21.35
N TYR A 23 1.86 -12.17 -21.02
CA TYR A 23 2.34 -11.65 -19.75
C TYR A 23 1.99 -10.18 -19.52
N CYS A 24 2.15 -9.32 -20.53
CA CYS A 24 1.82 -7.90 -20.43
C CYS A 24 0.33 -7.61 -20.30
N SER A 25 -0.54 -8.59 -20.61
CA SER A 25 -1.99 -8.47 -20.43
C SER A 25 -2.49 -8.89 -19.04
N LEU A 26 -1.64 -9.51 -18.23
CA LEU A 26 -2.00 -9.93 -16.87
C LEU A 26 -2.15 -8.71 -15.95
N ASP A 27 -2.96 -8.87 -14.92
CA ASP A 27 -3.19 -7.91 -13.84
C ASP A 27 -2.58 -8.35 -12.49
N SER A 28 -1.98 -9.55 -12.45
CA SER A 28 -1.42 -10.14 -11.24
C SER A 28 0.02 -10.66 -11.43
N ILE A 29 0.89 -10.33 -10.47
CA ILE A 29 2.26 -10.86 -10.40
C ILE A 29 2.22 -12.37 -10.15
N ALA A 30 1.27 -12.83 -9.32
CA ALA A 30 1.12 -14.25 -9.00
C ALA A 30 0.80 -15.06 -10.26
N ASP A 31 -0.12 -14.58 -11.11
CA ASP A 31 -0.45 -15.24 -12.36
C ASP A 31 0.72 -15.26 -13.34
N ALA A 32 1.52 -14.19 -13.41
CA ALA A 32 2.73 -14.18 -14.22
C ALA A 32 3.75 -15.20 -13.70
N TYR A 33 3.91 -15.30 -12.39
CA TYR A 33 4.75 -16.33 -11.79
C TYR A 33 4.24 -17.74 -12.12
N PHE A 34 2.96 -18.05 -11.88
CA PHE A 34 2.41 -19.38 -12.16
C PHE A 34 2.48 -19.73 -13.65
N LEU A 35 2.22 -18.76 -14.54
CA LEU A 35 2.37 -18.94 -15.98
C LEU A 35 3.82 -19.31 -16.34
N SER A 36 4.81 -18.68 -15.70
CA SER A 36 6.23 -19.00 -15.91
C SER A 36 6.59 -20.44 -15.52
N GLN A 37 5.85 -21.03 -14.59
CA GLN A 37 6.06 -22.41 -14.15
C GLN A 37 5.42 -23.45 -15.08
N THR A 38 4.57 -23.05 -16.02
CA THR A 38 3.84 -24.01 -16.89
C THR A 38 4.72 -24.71 -17.92
N CYS A 39 5.72 -24.01 -18.49
CA CYS A 39 6.61 -24.59 -19.49
C CYS A 39 7.92 -23.81 -19.63
N LYS A 40 8.94 -24.45 -20.22
CA LYS A 40 10.27 -23.86 -20.43
C LYS A 40 10.22 -22.54 -21.21
N GLN A 41 9.35 -22.45 -22.21
CA GLN A 41 9.26 -21.26 -23.05
C GLN A 41 8.68 -20.06 -22.27
N ALA A 42 7.63 -20.29 -21.49
CA ALA A 42 7.05 -19.27 -20.62
C ALA A 42 8.06 -18.80 -19.56
N TYR A 43 8.78 -19.73 -18.94
CA TYR A 43 9.88 -19.44 -18.02
C TYR A 43 10.95 -18.56 -18.69
N HIS A 44 11.45 -18.95 -19.88
CA HIS A 44 12.49 -18.21 -20.59
C HIS A 44 12.08 -16.77 -20.95
N VAL A 45 10.81 -16.54 -21.29
CA VAL A 45 10.30 -15.19 -21.56
C VAL A 45 10.22 -14.37 -20.27
N PHE A 46 9.71 -14.96 -19.20
CA PHE A 46 9.57 -14.31 -17.89
C PHE A 46 10.92 -13.95 -17.26
N SER A 47 11.90 -14.85 -17.35
CA SER A 47 13.23 -14.68 -16.75
C SER A 47 14.20 -13.86 -17.60
N ARG A 48 13.79 -13.42 -18.79
CA ARG A 48 14.67 -12.65 -19.70
C ARG A 48 14.79 -11.22 -19.18
N LEU A 49 16.03 -10.78 -18.93
CA LEU A 49 16.36 -9.44 -18.42
C LEU A 49 15.71 -8.26 -19.17
N GLN A 50 15.49 -8.41 -20.48
CA GLN A 50 14.87 -7.37 -21.33
C GLN A 50 13.32 -7.39 -21.29
N SER A 51 12.74 -8.53 -20.97
CA SER A 51 11.28 -8.75 -20.96
C SER A 51 10.70 -8.50 -19.58
N GLN A 52 11.39 -8.96 -18.54
CA GLN A 52 10.92 -8.92 -17.16
C GLN A 52 10.48 -7.51 -16.69
N PRO A 53 11.26 -6.43 -16.92
CA PRO A 53 10.82 -5.09 -16.51
C PRO A 53 9.52 -4.66 -17.20
N LYS A 54 9.37 -4.99 -18.49
CA LYS A 54 8.16 -4.65 -19.27
C LYS A 54 6.94 -5.43 -18.78
N ILE A 55 7.14 -6.69 -18.39
CA ILE A 55 6.07 -7.54 -17.83
C ILE A 55 5.58 -6.90 -16.53
N PHE A 56 6.47 -6.63 -15.58
CA PHE A 56 6.08 -6.05 -14.29
C PHE A 56 5.48 -4.65 -14.43
N GLU A 57 6.06 -3.79 -15.26
CA GLU A 57 5.50 -2.47 -15.55
C GLU A 57 4.08 -2.57 -16.13
N SER A 58 3.84 -3.50 -17.06
CA SER A 58 2.51 -3.70 -17.64
C SER A 58 1.52 -4.23 -16.62
N ILE A 59 1.88 -5.24 -15.83
CA ILE A 59 1.04 -5.80 -14.78
C ILE A 59 0.67 -4.74 -13.75
N ILE A 60 1.64 -3.97 -13.26
CA ILE A 60 1.41 -2.89 -12.29
C ILE A 60 0.56 -1.77 -12.92
N ASN A 61 0.72 -1.50 -14.21
CA ASN A 61 -0.15 -0.55 -14.94
C ASN A 61 -1.59 -1.04 -15.04
N ASN A 62 -1.80 -2.32 -15.29
CA ASN A 62 -3.12 -2.93 -15.37
C ASN A 62 -3.77 -2.98 -13.97
N ALA A 63 -3.03 -3.42 -12.95
CA ALA A 63 -3.52 -3.59 -11.58
C ALA A 63 -4.02 -2.28 -10.94
N ILE A 64 -3.31 -1.16 -11.20
CA ILE A 64 -3.63 0.14 -10.60
C ILE A 64 -4.20 1.13 -11.62
N GLN A 65 -4.75 0.62 -12.72
CA GLN A 65 -5.34 1.45 -13.76
C GLN A 65 -6.39 2.39 -13.18
N GLY A 66 -6.30 3.68 -13.53
CA GLY A 66 -7.24 4.70 -13.05
C GLY A 66 -7.12 5.00 -11.56
N ALA A 67 -5.95 4.78 -10.95
CA ALA A 67 -5.67 5.16 -9.56
C ALA A 67 -6.10 6.61 -9.28
N ALA A 68 -7.07 6.74 -8.37
CA ALA A 68 -7.69 8.00 -8.01
C ALA A 68 -8.24 7.90 -6.59
N PRO A 69 -8.26 9.02 -5.84
CA PRO A 69 -8.84 9.06 -4.49
C PRO A 69 -10.38 9.11 -4.56
N THR A 70 -10.98 8.10 -5.18
CA THR A 70 -12.44 7.98 -5.31
C THR A 70 -12.92 6.80 -4.48
N GLN A 71 -14.15 6.90 -3.97
CA GLN A 71 -14.75 5.85 -3.15
C GLN A 71 -14.72 4.50 -3.88
N SER A 72 -15.14 4.47 -5.14
CA SER A 72 -15.19 3.26 -5.95
C SER A 72 -13.82 2.63 -6.18
N TRP A 73 -12.78 3.43 -6.39
CA TRP A 73 -11.44 2.90 -6.63
C TRP A 73 -10.85 2.33 -5.33
N LEU A 74 -10.99 3.04 -4.22
CA LEU A 74 -10.48 2.58 -2.93
C LEU A 74 -11.21 1.31 -2.47
N GLU A 75 -12.54 1.26 -2.57
CA GLU A 75 -13.31 0.06 -2.23
C GLU A 75 -13.02 -1.12 -3.15
N ALA A 76 -12.60 -0.88 -4.40
CA ALA A 76 -12.13 -1.95 -5.29
C ALA A 76 -10.81 -2.58 -4.81
N GLN A 77 -9.96 -1.83 -4.09
CA GLN A 77 -8.70 -2.36 -3.55
C GLN A 77 -8.89 -2.96 -2.16
N PHE A 78 -9.58 -2.25 -1.27
CA PHE A 78 -9.68 -2.60 0.15
C PHE A 78 -10.94 -3.42 0.50
N GLY A 79 -11.84 -3.60 -0.48
CA GLY A 79 -13.11 -4.30 -0.31
C GLY A 79 -14.30 -3.34 -0.08
N PRO A 80 -15.53 -3.75 -0.44
CA PRO A 80 -16.73 -2.94 -0.25
C PRO A 80 -16.95 -2.58 1.22
N GLY A 81 -17.26 -1.32 1.51
CA GLY A 81 -17.52 -0.88 2.87
C GLY A 81 -16.29 -0.93 3.77
N SER A 82 -15.09 -0.77 3.21
CA SER A 82 -13.81 -0.64 3.95
C SER A 82 -13.51 0.80 4.39
N LEU A 83 -14.18 1.79 3.78
CA LEU A 83 -13.90 3.20 4.05
C LEU A 83 -14.60 3.68 5.32
N TRP A 84 -13.87 4.35 6.19
CA TRP A 84 -14.39 5.19 7.25
C TRP A 84 -14.70 6.58 6.69
N ARG A 85 -15.97 6.97 6.76
CA ARG A 85 -16.49 8.25 6.26
C ARG A 85 -17.24 8.96 7.39
N PRO A 86 -16.56 9.81 8.18
CA PRO A 86 -17.20 10.54 9.28
C PRO A 86 -18.23 11.54 8.75
N LYS A 87 -19.15 11.99 9.61
CA LYS A 87 -19.96 13.18 9.35
C LYS A 87 -19.22 14.43 9.80
N GLU A 88 -19.69 15.60 9.35
CA GLU A 88 -19.13 16.90 9.75
C GLU A 88 -19.02 17.04 11.28
N ALA A 89 -20.04 16.58 12.02
CA ALA A 89 -20.08 16.65 13.47
C ALA A 89 -19.11 15.70 14.18
N ASP A 90 -18.60 14.68 13.46
CA ASP A 90 -17.66 13.69 13.99
C ASP A 90 -16.20 14.12 13.72
N LEU A 91 -15.97 15.11 12.86
CA LEU A 91 -14.64 15.66 12.60
C LEU A 91 -14.23 16.64 13.72
N PRO A 92 -12.99 16.57 14.21
CA PRO A 92 -12.48 17.56 15.15
C PRO A 92 -12.57 18.98 14.57
N VAL A 93 -12.83 19.93 15.46
CA VAL A 93 -12.78 21.36 15.12
C VAL A 93 -11.37 21.79 14.73
N ASP A 94 -10.34 21.18 15.35
CA ASP A 94 -8.94 21.52 15.13
C ASP A 94 -8.40 21.03 13.77
N LEU A 95 -9.05 20.06 13.13
CA LEU A 95 -8.69 19.65 11.77
C LEU A 95 -9.15 20.74 10.78
N THR A 96 -8.29 21.71 10.51
CA THR A 96 -8.63 22.91 9.72
C THR A 96 -8.28 22.77 8.24
N ASP A 97 -7.44 21.81 7.85
CA ASP A 97 -7.13 21.56 6.45
C ASP A 97 -8.40 21.17 5.66
N LYS A 98 -8.79 22.04 4.74
CA LYS A 98 -10.02 21.89 3.95
C LYS A 98 -9.99 20.65 3.07
N ALA A 99 -8.83 20.31 2.50
CA ALA A 99 -8.73 19.19 1.57
C ALA A 99 -8.89 17.84 2.28
N ALA A 100 -8.27 17.68 3.44
CA ALA A 100 -8.45 16.49 4.28
C ALA A 100 -9.91 16.34 4.72
N ARG A 101 -10.55 17.43 5.18
CA ARG A 101 -11.98 17.41 5.53
C ARG A 101 -12.86 17.01 4.34
N GLU A 102 -12.68 17.66 3.18
CA GLU A 102 -13.44 17.35 1.96
C GLU A 102 -13.25 15.89 1.54
N PHE A 103 -12.03 15.37 1.59
CA PHE A 103 -11.75 13.97 1.29
C PHE A 103 -12.47 13.03 2.27
N LEU A 104 -12.39 13.28 3.58
CA LEU A 104 -13.02 12.45 4.60
C LEU A 104 -14.55 12.43 4.50
N LEU A 105 -15.17 13.55 4.19
CA LEU A 105 -16.63 13.68 4.11
C LEU A 105 -17.19 13.07 2.83
N ASN A 106 -16.49 13.23 1.71
CA ASN A 106 -16.99 12.82 0.39
C ASN A 106 -16.54 11.41 -0.02
N VAL A 107 -15.32 11.02 0.35
CA VAL A 107 -14.69 9.76 -0.06
C VAL A 107 -14.50 8.84 1.15
N GLY A 108 -13.83 9.33 2.19
CA GLY A 108 -13.44 8.56 3.37
C GLY A 108 -12.05 7.92 3.25
N PHE A 109 -11.51 7.48 4.38
CA PHE A 109 -10.19 6.85 4.48
C PHE A 109 -10.34 5.35 4.79
N PRO A 110 -9.51 4.45 4.24
CA PRO A 110 -9.61 3.02 4.54
C PRO A 110 -9.40 2.72 6.03
N SER A 111 -10.37 2.03 6.64
CA SER A 111 -10.28 1.51 8.00
C SER A 111 -10.16 0.00 7.94
N ILE A 112 -8.92 -0.47 7.96
CA ILE A 112 -8.51 -1.81 7.55
C ILE A 112 -7.38 -2.32 8.41
N LYS A 113 -7.15 -3.64 8.36
CA LYS A 113 -5.91 -4.27 8.80
C LYS A 113 -5.26 -4.89 7.57
N LEU A 114 -3.98 -4.61 7.36
CA LEU A 114 -3.16 -5.14 6.28
C LEU A 114 -2.04 -6.00 6.88
N PRO A 115 -2.31 -7.26 7.27
CA PRO A 115 -1.36 -8.07 8.05
C PRO A 115 0.01 -8.20 7.41
N ARG A 116 0.07 -8.34 6.08
CA ARG A 116 1.32 -8.50 5.33
C ARG A 116 2.19 -7.23 5.26
N MET A 117 1.62 -6.07 5.56
CA MET A 117 2.30 -4.78 5.53
C MET A 117 2.44 -4.16 6.93
N GLY A 118 1.99 -4.88 7.97
CA GLY A 118 1.92 -4.37 9.34
C GLY A 118 0.96 -3.19 9.58
N PHE A 119 0.35 -2.60 8.53
CA PHE A 119 -0.47 -1.40 8.65
C PHE A 119 -1.88 -1.67 9.17
N GLU A 120 -2.31 -0.90 10.16
CA GLU A 120 -3.64 -0.99 10.75
C GLU A 120 -4.29 0.39 10.95
N SER A 121 -5.57 0.51 10.61
CA SER A 121 -6.40 1.72 10.75
C SER A 121 -7.84 1.40 11.17
N THR A 122 -8.06 0.21 11.73
CA THR A 122 -9.36 -0.28 12.21
C THR A 122 -9.96 0.60 13.32
N HIS A 123 -9.08 1.18 14.16
CA HIS A 123 -9.42 2.10 15.24
C HIS A 123 -10.29 3.27 14.78
N LEU A 124 -10.13 3.76 13.54
CA LEU A 124 -10.92 4.85 12.97
C LEU A 124 -12.44 4.65 13.08
N ARG A 125 -12.91 3.39 13.02
CA ARG A 125 -14.34 3.06 13.18
C ARG A 125 -14.77 2.89 14.63
N GLU A 126 -13.84 2.55 15.50
CA GLU A 126 -14.11 2.25 16.91
C GLU A 126 -14.42 3.52 17.72
N PHE A 127 -14.00 4.69 17.25
CA PHE A 127 -14.31 5.98 17.88
C PHE A 127 -15.73 6.50 17.59
N ALA A 128 -16.39 6.01 16.53
CA ALA A 128 -17.73 6.46 16.14
C ALA A 128 -18.86 6.15 17.15
N PRO A 129 -18.89 5.01 17.87
CA PRO A 129 -20.01 4.66 18.77
C PRO A 129 -19.86 5.16 20.22
N GLY A 130 -18.67 5.63 20.63
CA GLY A 130 -18.36 5.91 22.04
C GLY A 130 -18.48 7.37 22.49
N GLY A 131 -18.66 8.31 21.55
CA GLY A 131 -18.54 9.75 21.85
C GLY A 131 -17.10 10.19 22.16
N CYS A 132 -16.12 9.30 22.00
CA CYS A 132 -14.71 9.65 22.04
C CYS A 132 -14.35 10.33 20.72
N SER A 133 -13.89 11.58 20.80
CA SER A 133 -13.39 12.30 19.64
C SER A 133 -12.21 11.57 19.03
N PHE A 134 -12.14 11.59 17.69
CA PHE A 134 -10.97 11.25 16.89
C PHE A 134 -9.68 11.70 17.61
N TYR A 135 -8.79 10.75 17.93
CA TYR A 135 -7.67 10.97 18.86
C TYR A 135 -6.69 11.99 18.28
N GLY A 136 -6.73 13.21 18.82
CA GLY A 136 -5.84 14.31 18.49
C GLY A 136 -4.66 14.36 19.46
N TYR A 137 -3.50 14.76 18.96
CA TYR A 137 -2.29 14.95 19.74
C TYR A 137 -1.96 16.44 19.79
N THR A 138 -1.76 16.93 21.01
CA THR A 138 -1.34 18.31 21.31
C THR A 138 0.17 18.49 21.08
N GLY A 139 0.63 19.75 21.08
CA GLY A 139 2.05 20.06 21.05
C GLY A 139 2.84 19.53 22.26
N GLU A 140 2.18 19.40 23.41
CA GLU A 140 2.77 18.79 24.61
C GLU A 140 3.02 17.29 24.39
N GLU A 141 2.03 16.57 23.87
CA GLU A 141 2.17 15.12 23.61
C GLU A 141 3.18 14.83 22.52
N LEU A 142 3.18 15.62 21.44
CA LEU A 142 4.11 15.42 20.32
C LEU A 142 5.54 15.82 20.68
N TYR A 143 5.72 17.02 21.25
CA TYR A 143 7.01 17.71 21.34
C TYR A 143 7.44 18.08 22.76
N GLY A 144 6.66 17.74 23.79
CA GLY A 144 6.94 18.13 25.18
C GLY A 144 6.84 19.63 25.42
N ILE A 145 6.18 20.37 24.51
CA ILE A 145 5.99 21.82 24.63
C ILE A 145 4.79 22.05 25.53
N HIS A 146 5.05 22.37 26.80
CA HIS A 146 4.01 22.71 27.77
C HIS A 146 3.69 24.21 27.70
N ASP A 147 2.47 24.55 27.29
CA ASP A 147 1.93 25.92 27.39
C ASP A 147 0.96 25.97 28.58
N PRO A 148 1.23 26.79 29.62
CA PRO A 148 0.43 26.82 30.84
C PRO A 148 -0.92 27.56 30.75
N GLU A 149 -1.30 28.16 29.62
CA GLU A 149 -2.62 28.81 29.43
C GLU A 149 -3.50 28.09 28.38
N ASP A 150 -4.66 27.58 28.85
CA ASP A 150 -5.84 27.07 28.11
C ASP A 150 -5.67 25.89 27.10
N GLU A 151 -6.83 25.33 26.71
CA GLU A 151 -7.00 24.18 25.80
C GLU A 151 -6.08 24.25 24.57
N VAL A 152 -4.99 23.48 24.59
CA VAL A 152 -4.07 23.37 23.46
C VAL A 152 -4.78 22.58 22.36
N PRO A 153 -4.97 23.16 21.15
CA PRO A 153 -5.64 22.45 20.06
C PRO A 153 -4.83 21.22 19.64
N ALA A 154 -5.52 20.20 19.13
CA ALA A 154 -4.85 19.07 18.51
C ALA A 154 -4.07 19.55 17.27
N LEU A 155 -2.76 19.30 17.25
CA LEU A 155 -1.88 19.60 16.13
C LEU A 155 -1.86 18.47 15.09
N SER A 156 -2.17 17.24 15.51
CA SER A 156 -2.17 16.10 14.60
C SER A 156 -3.15 15.01 15.04
N PHE A 157 -3.52 14.14 14.11
CA PHE A 157 -4.46 13.04 14.37
C PHE A 157 -3.96 11.72 13.83
N CYS A 158 -4.17 10.63 14.56
CA CYS A 158 -3.70 9.30 14.15
C CYS A 158 -4.64 8.67 13.10
N PHE A 159 -4.07 8.28 11.96
CA PHE A 159 -4.76 7.64 10.84
C PHE A 159 -4.40 6.17 10.61
N GLY A 160 -3.35 5.70 11.29
CA GLY A 160 -2.98 4.30 11.26
C GLY A 160 -1.74 4.06 12.09
N GLU A 161 -1.39 2.79 12.21
CA GLU A 161 -0.19 2.34 12.90
C GLU A 161 0.52 1.25 12.10
N ILE A 162 1.82 1.16 12.28
CA ILE A 162 2.67 0.06 11.80
C ILE A 162 3.75 -0.17 12.85
N ASN A 163 3.90 -1.40 13.34
CA ASN A 163 4.91 -1.77 14.35
C ASN A 163 4.95 -0.82 15.58
N SER A 164 3.77 -0.48 16.12
CA SER A 164 3.56 0.47 17.24
C SER A 164 3.90 1.94 16.96
N GLN A 165 4.20 2.28 15.71
CA GLN A 165 4.46 3.65 15.27
C GLN A 165 3.27 4.21 14.50
N LEU A 166 3.05 5.51 14.63
CA LEU A 166 1.80 6.15 14.25
C LEU A 166 1.94 6.91 12.94
N VAL A 167 0.95 6.78 12.08
CA VAL A 167 0.78 7.60 10.87
C VAL A 167 -0.13 8.76 11.21
N MET A 168 0.44 9.96 11.22
CA MET A 168 -0.17 11.17 11.75
C MET A 168 -0.56 12.12 10.64
N LEU A 169 -1.73 12.74 10.74
CA LEU A 169 -2.18 13.84 9.89
C LEU A 169 -2.03 15.16 10.63
N GLU A 170 -1.21 16.07 10.10
CA GLU A 170 -1.11 17.45 10.57
C GLU A 170 -2.41 18.22 10.33
N ASN A 171 -2.86 18.96 11.34
CA ASN A 171 -4.16 19.62 11.38
C ASN A 171 -4.32 20.77 10.35
N GLU A 172 -3.28 21.58 10.14
CA GLU A 172 -3.33 22.83 9.35
C GLU A 172 -3.05 22.62 7.87
N ASN A 173 -2.00 21.86 7.52
CA ASN A 173 -1.59 21.67 6.12
C ASN A 173 -1.98 20.30 5.55
N GLY A 174 -2.58 19.42 6.36
CA GLY A 174 -3.04 18.10 5.94
C GLY A 174 -1.90 17.16 5.52
N ARG A 175 -0.67 17.43 5.97
CA ARG A 175 0.49 16.58 5.68
C ARG A 175 0.43 15.30 6.51
N VAL A 176 0.88 14.20 5.92
CA VAL A 176 0.98 12.93 6.62
C VAL A 176 2.44 12.65 6.94
N PHE A 177 2.73 12.36 8.22
CA PHE A 177 4.07 12.04 8.70
C PHE A 177 4.05 10.80 9.58
N PHE A 178 5.23 10.23 9.79
CA PHE A 178 5.43 9.01 10.55
C PHE A 178 6.02 9.34 11.91
N TYR A 179 5.41 8.83 12.98
CA TYR A 179 5.70 9.23 14.34
C TYR A 179 6.02 8.03 15.23
N ASN A 180 7.14 8.09 15.94
CA ASN A 180 7.56 7.10 16.91
C ASN A 180 7.29 7.61 18.35
N PRO A 181 6.20 7.14 19.01
CA PRO A 181 5.89 7.56 20.37
C PRO A 181 6.91 7.08 21.41
N ASP A 182 7.60 5.97 21.13
CA ASP A 182 8.54 5.33 22.07
C ASP A 182 9.94 5.96 22.06
N SER A 183 10.17 6.94 21.18
CA SER A 183 11.47 7.62 21.09
C SER A 183 11.66 8.59 22.25
N TYR A 184 12.73 8.36 23.02
CA TYR A 184 13.17 9.22 24.12
C TYR A 184 13.77 10.55 23.63
N ASP A 185 14.29 10.60 22.40
CA ASP A 185 14.82 11.81 21.80
C ASP A 185 13.71 12.51 21.00
N TYR A 186 13.43 13.78 21.33
CA TYR A 186 12.45 14.59 20.60
C TYR A 186 12.74 14.65 19.10
N LEU A 187 14.01 14.57 18.69
CA LEU A 187 14.41 14.53 17.28
C LEU A 187 14.17 13.17 16.63
N GLY A 188 14.05 12.09 17.42
CA GLY A 188 13.79 10.74 16.92
C GLY A 188 12.31 10.35 16.94
N ARG A 189 11.41 11.27 17.29
CA ARG A 189 9.96 11.04 17.28
C ARG A 189 9.35 11.27 15.90
N ASP A 190 9.78 12.30 15.18
CA ASP A 190 9.39 12.50 13.79
C ASP A 190 10.31 11.67 12.88
N ARG A 191 9.75 10.61 12.27
CA ARG A 191 10.45 9.73 11.31
C ARG A 191 10.30 10.21 9.87
N GLY A 192 9.70 11.38 9.66
CA GLY A 192 9.62 12.04 8.37
C GLY A 192 8.27 11.87 7.64
N PRO A 193 8.17 12.43 6.43
CA PRO A 193 6.92 12.49 5.67
C PRO A 193 6.53 11.13 5.08
N VAL A 194 5.22 10.86 5.07
CA VAL A 194 4.63 9.65 4.49
C VAL A 194 3.94 9.97 3.17
N ALA A 195 3.14 11.03 3.16
CA ALA A 195 2.38 11.47 2.00
C ALA A 195 2.08 12.96 2.13
N ARG A 196 1.89 13.63 0.99
CA ARG A 196 1.66 15.08 0.98
C ARG A 196 0.29 15.43 1.56
N ARG A 197 -0.66 14.51 1.38
CA ARG A 197 -2.06 14.64 1.75
C ARG A 197 -2.65 13.28 2.11
N LEU A 198 -3.77 13.31 2.82
CA LEU A 198 -4.47 12.12 3.25
C LEU A 198 -5.02 11.27 2.08
N ASP A 199 -5.50 11.93 1.03
CA ASP A 199 -6.00 11.28 -0.18
C ASP A 199 -4.87 10.57 -0.95
N SER A 200 -3.68 11.20 -1.04
CA SER A 200 -2.47 10.55 -1.55
C SER A 200 -2.12 9.30 -0.76
N LEU A 201 -2.11 9.34 0.58
CA LEU A 201 -1.83 8.16 1.41
C LEU A 201 -2.79 7.01 1.08
N ALA A 202 -4.09 7.29 1.02
CA ALA A 202 -5.10 6.28 0.71
C ALA A 202 -4.87 5.63 -0.68
N VAL A 203 -4.49 6.44 -1.67
CA VAL A 203 -4.15 5.94 -3.01
C VAL A 203 -2.89 5.09 -2.99
N LEU A 204 -1.83 5.55 -2.32
CA LEU A 204 -0.56 4.84 -2.23
C LEU A 204 -0.73 3.47 -1.55
N LEU A 205 -1.44 3.40 -0.41
CA LEU A 205 -1.80 2.14 0.23
C LEU A 205 -2.61 1.24 -0.72
N GLY A 206 -3.55 1.82 -1.46
CA GLY A 206 -4.36 1.09 -2.43
C GLY A 206 -3.53 0.52 -3.58
N MET A 207 -2.49 1.24 -4.03
CA MET A 207 -1.56 0.75 -5.05
C MET A 207 -0.76 -0.45 -4.54
N VAL A 208 -0.30 -0.41 -3.29
CA VAL A 208 0.38 -1.54 -2.66
C VAL A 208 -0.56 -2.74 -2.56
N VAL A 209 -1.77 -2.56 -2.04
CA VAL A 209 -2.78 -3.63 -1.96
C VAL A 209 -3.09 -4.21 -3.34
N ALA A 210 -3.35 -3.37 -4.34
CA ALA A 210 -3.69 -3.80 -5.69
C ALA A 210 -2.64 -4.72 -6.32
N VAL A 211 -1.35 -4.44 -6.07
CA VAL A 211 -0.22 -5.22 -6.61
C VAL A 211 0.07 -6.47 -5.78
N THR A 212 -0.25 -6.44 -4.48
CA THR A 212 0.14 -7.51 -3.55
C THR A 212 -1.00 -8.46 -3.16
N LYS A 213 -2.26 -8.14 -3.48
CA LYS A 213 -3.46 -8.90 -3.08
C LYS A 213 -3.44 -10.38 -3.45
N ASP A 214 -2.81 -10.75 -4.56
CA ASP A 214 -2.78 -12.13 -5.06
C ASP A 214 -1.50 -12.87 -4.65
N LEU A 215 -0.58 -12.18 -3.97
CA LEU A 215 0.61 -12.81 -3.44
C LEU A 215 0.19 -13.67 -2.25
N ARG A 216 0.13 -14.99 -2.47
CA ARG A 216 -0.17 -15.95 -1.41
C ARG A 216 0.85 -15.84 -0.29
N GLU A 217 0.38 -15.95 0.95
CA GLU A 217 1.25 -16.21 2.10
C GLU A 217 2.08 -17.48 1.83
N ALA A 218 3.35 -17.47 2.23
CA ALA A 218 4.14 -18.68 2.15
C ALA A 218 3.59 -19.72 3.14
N PRO A 219 3.53 -21.00 2.74
CA PRO A 219 3.31 -22.07 3.70
C PRO A 219 4.33 -22.00 4.84
N SER A 220 3.90 -22.31 6.06
CA SER A 220 4.76 -22.33 7.24
C SER A 220 5.93 -23.33 7.14
N ASP A 221 5.90 -24.26 6.18
CA ASP A 221 6.90 -25.29 5.92
C ASP A 221 7.73 -25.06 4.64
N ILE A 222 7.69 -23.85 4.06
CA ILE A 222 8.48 -23.52 2.87
C ILE A 222 9.99 -23.66 3.13
N SER A 223 10.72 -24.20 2.15
CA SER A 223 12.19 -24.29 2.23
C SER A 223 12.82 -22.90 2.09
N LEU A 224 14.02 -22.72 2.67
CA LEU A 224 14.78 -21.48 2.55
C LEU A 224 15.06 -21.12 1.08
N GLU A 225 15.40 -22.10 0.24
CA GLU A 225 15.67 -21.89 -1.19
C GLU A 225 14.43 -21.37 -1.95
N GLU A 226 13.24 -21.88 -1.63
CA GLU A 226 12.01 -21.41 -2.27
C GLU A 226 11.60 -20.04 -1.72
N LEU A 227 11.85 -19.76 -0.44
CA LEU A 227 11.65 -18.43 0.14
C LEU A 227 12.56 -17.39 -0.53
N GLU A 228 13.86 -17.66 -0.65
CA GLU A 228 14.83 -16.80 -1.34
C GLU A 228 14.41 -16.54 -2.79
N ARG A 229 13.96 -17.56 -3.51
CA ARG A 229 13.45 -17.42 -4.88
C ARG A 229 12.22 -16.51 -4.93
N ARG A 230 11.28 -16.64 -3.99
CA ARG A 230 10.09 -15.77 -3.94
C ARG A 230 10.47 -14.32 -3.69
N VAL A 231 11.35 -14.06 -2.73
CA VAL A 231 11.88 -12.72 -2.44
C VAL A 231 12.55 -12.11 -3.68
N GLU A 232 13.39 -12.87 -4.38
CA GLU A 232 14.05 -12.41 -5.61
C GLU A 232 13.03 -12.01 -6.69
N ILE A 233 11.96 -12.79 -6.84
CA ILE A 233 10.89 -12.55 -7.82
C ILE A 233 10.06 -11.32 -7.45
N LEU A 234 9.85 -11.06 -6.16
CA LEU A 234 9.06 -9.93 -5.67
C LEU A 234 9.83 -8.61 -5.64
N LYS A 235 11.15 -8.65 -5.48
CA LYS A 235 11.98 -7.44 -5.40
C LYS A 235 11.78 -6.52 -6.61
N ARG A 236 11.86 -7.09 -7.83
CA ARG A 236 11.72 -6.32 -9.08
C ARG A 236 10.37 -5.65 -9.28
N PRO A 237 9.22 -6.33 -9.14
CA PRO A 237 7.93 -5.66 -9.24
C PRO A 237 7.73 -4.63 -8.12
N LEU A 238 8.26 -4.87 -6.91
CA LEU A 238 8.23 -3.87 -5.84
C LEU A 238 9.05 -2.62 -6.21
N ASP A 239 10.26 -2.76 -6.78
CA ASP A 239 11.04 -1.60 -7.28
C ASP A 239 10.21 -0.76 -8.30
N VAL A 240 9.49 -1.44 -9.20
CA VAL A 240 8.64 -0.77 -10.21
C VAL A 240 7.43 -0.09 -9.57
N LEU A 241 6.80 -0.74 -8.58
CA LEU A 241 5.70 -0.16 -7.81
C LEU A 241 6.17 1.09 -7.05
N ARG A 242 7.33 1.01 -6.39
CA ARG A 242 7.94 2.10 -5.62
C ARG A 242 8.17 3.34 -6.50
N GLU A 243 8.77 3.15 -7.67
CA GLU A 243 8.96 4.25 -8.62
C GLU A 243 7.63 4.86 -9.10
N LYS A 244 6.58 4.05 -9.24
CA LYS A 244 5.26 4.54 -9.63
C LYS A 244 4.57 5.29 -8.49
N MET A 245 4.71 4.83 -7.26
CA MET A 245 4.27 5.53 -6.05
C MET A 245 4.97 6.88 -5.92
N ARG A 246 6.29 6.93 -6.12
CA ARG A 246 7.07 8.18 -6.10
C ARG A 246 6.60 9.21 -7.14
N ARG A 247 6.17 8.75 -8.31
CA ARG A 247 5.58 9.63 -9.35
C ARG A 247 4.21 10.17 -8.96
N HIS A 248 3.47 9.42 -8.14
CA HIS A 248 2.18 9.86 -7.60
C HIS A 248 2.38 10.86 -6.46
N ASP A 249 3.26 10.53 -5.51
CA ASP A 249 3.65 11.41 -4.40
C ASP A 249 5.16 11.29 -4.14
N LEU A 250 5.85 12.42 -4.12
CA LEU A 250 7.31 12.47 -3.94
C LEU A 250 7.75 11.94 -2.57
N TYR A 251 6.87 11.97 -1.56
CA TYR A 251 7.17 11.40 -0.24
C TYR A 251 7.10 9.87 -0.19
N ALA A 252 6.76 9.22 -1.30
CA ALA A 252 6.92 7.77 -1.47
C ALA A 252 8.25 7.41 -2.15
N ASP A 253 9.34 8.13 -1.85
CA ASP A 253 10.69 7.84 -2.31
C ASP A 253 11.45 6.88 -1.38
N GLU A 254 12.66 6.49 -1.79
CA GLU A 254 13.52 5.50 -1.11
C GLU A 254 14.01 5.95 0.28
N ASP A 255 13.96 7.25 0.61
CA ASP A 255 14.38 7.76 1.91
C ASP A 255 13.23 7.75 2.93
N ALA A 256 11.99 7.53 2.48
CA ALA A 256 10.82 7.49 3.36
C ALA A 256 10.76 6.22 4.20
N GLU A 257 11.09 6.35 5.49
CA GLU A 257 11.17 5.24 6.47
C GLU A 257 9.88 4.41 6.52
N PHE A 258 8.71 5.05 6.58
CA PHE A 258 7.41 4.36 6.59
C PHE A 258 7.24 3.37 5.44
N TRP A 259 7.58 3.81 4.22
CA TRP A 259 7.42 2.97 3.06
C TRP A 259 8.53 1.93 2.95
N ASN A 260 9.73 2.20 3.48
CA ASN A 260 10.76 1.19 3.58
C ASN A 260 10.35 0.07 4.53
N ASP A 261 9.72 0.41 5.66
CA ASP A 261 9.19 -0.57 6.61
C ASP A 261 8.10 -1.44 5.93
N ILE A 262 7.12 -0.83 5.24
CA ILE A 262 6.10 -1.57 4.46
C ILE A 262 6.73 -2.50 3.42
N PHE A 263 7.72 -2.03 2.67
CA PHE A 263 8.34 -2.83 1.62
C PHE A 263 9.25 -3.92 2.19
N SER A 264 9.84 -3.71 3.36
CA SER A 264 10.55 -4.76 4.11
C SER A 264 9.57 -5.83 4.54
N ASP A 265 8.47 -5.48 5.21
CA ASP A 265 7.44 -6.43 5.67
C ASP A 265 6.86 -7.27 4.51
N LEU A 266 6.72 -6.68 3.32
CA LEU A 266 6.27 -7.40 2.13
C LEU A 266 7.26 -8.45 1.62
N LEU A 267 8.56 -8.24 1.86
CA LEU A 267 9.67 -9.12 1.51
C LEU A 267 10.02 -10.08 2.65
N ASP A 268 9.76 -9.68 3.89
CA ASP A 268 10.05 -10.41 5.11
C ASP A 268 8.87 -11.30 5.48
N ASP A 269 8.88 -12.54 4.98
CA ASP A 269 8.00 -13.63 5.45
C ASP A 269 8.49 -14.22 6.81
N TRP A 270 9.37 -13.50 7.52
CA TRP A 270 10.09 -13.98 8.70
C TRP A 270 9.32 -13.80 10.02
N ASP A 271 8.46 -12.78 10.14
CA ASP A 271 7.93 -12.34 11.45
C ASP A 271 6.52 -12.84 11.81
N LEU A 272 5.90 -13.71 11.00
CA LEU A 272 4.67 -14.43 11.40
C LEU A 272 4.95 -15.78 12.06
N ARG A 273 6.20 -16.01 12.51
CA ARG A 273 6.62 -17.22 13.21
C ARG A 273 7.13 -16.90 14.61
N ASP A 274 6.22 -16.47 15.48
CA ASP A 274 6.28 -16.75 16.93
C ASP A 274 4.85 -16.76 17.52
#